data_AF-A0AA97GAY6-F1
#
_entry.id   AF-A0AA97GAY6-F1
#
_cell.length_a   1.000
_cell.length_b   1.000
_cell.length_c   1.000
_cell.angle_alpha   90.00
_cell.angle_beta   90.00
_cell.angle_gamma   90.00
#
_symmetry.space_group_name_H-M   'P 1'
#
loop_
_entity.id
_entity.type
_entity.pdbx_description
1 polymer ?
#
loop_
_entity_poly.entity_id
_entity_poly.type
_entity_poly.pdbx_seq_one_letter_code
_entity_poly.pdbx_strand_id
1 'polypeptide(L)'
;MFDIGFAELLVISVLALVILGPERLPHAIKTTLQWINYLRSSASNIKETVNKELKVNEIKQDLQLEELNKEVRSLKQEATLASGNPSKPSDSKIKAA
;
A
#
# COMPACT_ATOMS: atom_id res chain seq x y z
N MET A 1 13.20 -10.15 -30.68
CA MET A 1 14.30 -9.29 -31.19
C MET A 1 15.52 -9.27 -30.26
N PHE A 2 15.59 -10.15 -29.25
CA PHE A 2 16.76 -10.34 -28.39
C PHE A 2 17.06 -11.84 -28.34
N ASP A 3 17.47 -12.39 -29.47
CA ASP A 3 18.13 -13.70 -29.49
C ASP A 3 19.59 -13.45 -29.09
N ILE A 4 19.85 -13.29 -27.79
CA ILE A 4 21.21 -13.30 -27.27
C ILE A 4 21.52 -14.74 -26.88
N GLY A 5 22.24 -15.42 -27.76
CA GLY A 5 22.81 -16.73 -27.53
C GLY A 5 24.12 -16.66 -26.72
N PHE A 6 24.61 -17.84 -26.33
CA PHE A 6 25.86 -17.97 -25.57
C PHE A 6 27.06 -17.33 -26.30
N ALA A 7 27.12 -17.47 -27.63
CA ALA A 7 28.19 -16.91 -28.44
C ALA A 7 28.24 -15.37 -28.39
N GLU A 8 27.09 -14.70 -28.47
CA GLU A 8 27.01 -13.23 -28.42
C GLU A 8 27.39 -12.70 -27.04
N LEU A 9 26.96 -13.37 -25.96
CA LEU A 9 27.40 -13.04 -24.60
C LEU A 9 28.92 -13.14 -24.45
N LEU A 10 29.53 -14.17 -25.03
CA LEU A 10 30.98 -14.38 -24.98
C LEU A 10 31.71 -13.24 -25.69
N VAL A 11 31.26 -12.86 -26.88
CA VAL A 11 31.82 -11.75 -27.66
C VAL A 11 31.71 -10.43 -26.88
N ILE A 12 30.54 -10.12 -26.32
CA ILE A 12 30.33 -8.92 -25.50
C ILE A 12 31.23 -8.94 -24.27
N SER A 13 31.36 -10.09 -23.60
CA SER A 13 32.23 -10.23 -22.42
C SER A 13 33.70 -9.97 -22.77
N VAL A 14 34.19 -10.50 -23.90
CA VAL A 14 35.56 -10.22 -24.36
C VAL A 14 35.75 -8.74 -24.66
N LEU A 15 34.80 -8.12 -25.38
CA LEU A 15 34.82 -6.69 -25.67
C LEU A 15 34.84 -5.83 -24.39
N ALA A 16 34.01 -6.18 -23.41
CA ALA A 16 33.98 -5.49 -22.12
C ALA A 16 35.32 -5.60 -21.39
N LEU A 17 35.96 -6.78 -21.40
CA LEU A 17 37.28 -6.99 -20.82
C LEU A 17 38.37 -6.19 -21.55
N VAL A 18 38.28 -6.02 -22.88
CA VAL A 18 39.26 -5.24 -23.65
C VAL A 18 39.09 -3.74 -23.44
N ILE A 19 37.85 -3.23 -23.47
CA ILE A 19 37.57 -1.79 -23.36
C ILE A 19 37.82 -1.30 -21.93
N LEU A 20 37.30 -2.02 -20.95
CA LEU A 20 37.34 -1.59 -19.55
C LEU A 20 38.57 -2.14 -18.82
N GLY A 21 39.08 -3.29 -19.26
CA GLY A 21 40.13 -4.05 -18.60
C GLY A 21 39.56 -5.11 -17.65
N PRO A 22 40.19 -6.31 -17.57
CA PRO A 22 39.73 -7.40 -16.71
C PRO A 22 39.73 -7.05 -15.22
N GLU A 23 40.63 -6.17 -14.78
CA GLU A 23 40.68 -5.73 -13.37
C GLU A 23 39.59 -4.70 -13.02
N ARG A 24 39.13 -3.91 -13.99
CA ARG A 24 38.18 -2.81 -13.73
C ARG A 24 36.73 -3.21 -13.92
N LEU A 25 36.45 -4.24 -14.74
CA LEU A 25 35.11 -4.81 -14.90
C LEU A 25 34.46 -5.23 -13.57
N PRO A 26 35.11 -6.03 -12.69
CA PRO A 26 34.52 -6.39 -11.41
C PRO A 26 34.34 -5.19 -10.49
N HIS A 27 35.19 -4.17 -10.60
CA HIS A 27 35.04 -2.93 -9.83
C HIS A 27 33.82 -2.13 -10.30
N ALA A 28 33.63 -1.98 -11.61
CA ALA A 28 32.47 -1.28 -12.18
C ALA A 28 31.15 -1.95 -11.82
N ILE A 29 31.07 -3.28 -11.92
CA ILE A 29 29.88 -4.04 -11.49
C ILE A 29 29.58 -3.77 -10.02
N LYS A 30 30.59 -3.87 -9.13
CA LYS A 30 30.40 -3.62 -7.69
C LYS A 30 29.85 -2.23 -7.43
N THR A 31 30.40 -1.20 -8.07
CA THR A 31 29.95 0.18 -7.91
C THR A 31 28.52 0.37 -8.41
N THR A 32 28.19 -0.12 -9.60
CA THR A 32 26.84 -0.02 -10.17
C THR A 32 25.82 -0.76 -9.31
N LEU A 33 26.14 -1.97 -8.83
CA LEU A 33 25.27 -2.73 -7.94
C LEU A 33 25.07 -2.02 -6.60
N GLN A 34 26.14 -1.48 -6.02
CA GLN A 34 26.03 -0.69 -4.78
C GLN A 34 25.07 0.47 -4.97
N TRP A 35 25.21 1.26 -6.05
CA TRP A 35 24.34 2.40 -6.34
C TRP A 35 22.87 1.99 -6.48
N ILE A 36 22.60 0.90 -7.20
CA ILE A 36 21.26 0.33 -7.32
C ILE A 36 20.71 -0.12 -5.96
N ASN A 37 21.55 -0.72 -5.12
CA ASN A 37 21.14 -1.15 -3.79
C ASN A 37 20.86 0.04 -2.86
N TYR A 38 21.65 1.10 -2.95
CA TYR A 38 21.39 2.36 -2.25
C TYR A 38 20.05 2.97 -2.68
N LEU A 39 19.79 3.08 -3.98
CA LEU A 39 18.51 3.56 -4.51
C LEU A 39 17.32 2.70 -4.03
N ARG A 40 17.47 1.37 -4.07
CA ARG A 40 16.44 0.45 -3.60
C ARG A 40 16.19 0.57 -2.10
N SER A 41 17.24 0.76 -1.30
CA SER A 41 17.13 0.97 0.15
C SER A 41 16.49 2.33 0.48
N SER A 42 16.82 3.39 -0.25
CA SER A 42 16.13 4.69 -0.09
C SER A 42 14.64 4.56 -0.38
N ALA A 43 14.26 3.82 -1.42
CA ALA A 43 12.85 3.55 -1.72
C ALA A 43 12.16 2.67 -0.66
N SER A 44 12.87 1.71 -0.03
CA SER A 44 12.29 0.90 1.05
C SER A 44 12.05 1.72 2.31
N ASN A 45 12.97 2.62 2.66
CA ASN A 45 12.86 3.46 3.86
C ASN A 45 11.67 4.42 3.75
N ILE A 46 11.43 5.01 2.56
CA ILE A 46 10.26 5.86 2.30
C ILE A 46 8.97 5.05 2.41
N LYS A 47 8.94 3.83 1.87
CA LYS A 47 7.78 2.94 2.03
C LYS A 47 7.56 2.59 3.49
N GLU A 48 8.61 2.36 4.27
CA GLU A 48 8.50 2.02 5.67
C GLU A 48 7.94 3.18 6.49
N THR A 49 8.42 4.41 6.30
CA THR A 49 7.85 5.60 6.96
C THR A 49 6.40 5.84 6.55
N VAL A 50 6.08 5.75 5.27
CA VAL A 50 4.69 5.89 4.77
C VAL A 50 3.79 4.78 5.33
N ASN A 51 4.24 3.52 5.35
CA ASN A 51 3.47 2.43 5.95
C ASN A 51 3.29 2.62 7.46
N LYS A 52 4.30 3.15 8.16
CA LYS A 52 4.24 3.40 9.60
C LYS A 52 3.27 4.53 9.93
N GLU A 53 3.23 5.58 9.11
CA GLU A 53 2.27 6.67 9.23
C GLU A 53 0.85 6.23 8.85
N LEU A 54 0.68 5.46 7.78
CA LEU A 54 -0.62 4.90 7.37
C LEU A 54 -1.17 3.92 8.40
N LYS A 55 -0.35 3.01 8.94
CA LYS A 55 -0.76 2.11 10.04
C LYS A 55 -1.20 2.88 11.28
N VAL A 56 -0.49 3.96 11.62
CA VAL A 56 -0.86 4.80 12.77
C VAL A 56 -2.17 5.55 12.49
N ASN A 57 -2.44 5.92 11.24
CA ASN A 57 -3.69 6.58 10.85
C ASN A 57 -4.88 5.61 10.84
N GLU A 58 -4.69 4.39 10.35
CA GLU A 58 -5.71 3.33 10.40
C GLU A 58 -6.09 2.99 11.85
N ILE A 59 -5.10 2.82 12.74
CA ILE A 59 -5.36 2.57 14.17
C ILE A 59 -6.11 3.74 14.82
N LYS A 60 -5.81 4.99 14.44
CA LYS A 60 -6.52 6.17 14.96
C LYS A 60 -7.94 6.28 14.40
N GLN A 61 -8.16 5.95 13.13
CA GLN A 61 -9.50 5.95 12.54
C GLN A 61 -10.39 4.89 13.17
N ASP A 62 -9.90 3.68 13.39
CA ASP A 62 -10.69 2.62 14.04
C ASP A 62 -11.13 3.02 15.45
N LEU A 63 -10.24 3.66 16.23
CA LEU A 63 -10.57 4.16 17.57
C LEU A 63 -11.57 5.33 17.53
N GLN A 64 -11.40 6.29 16.62
CA GLN A 64 -12.32 7.42 16.47
C GLN A 64 -13.71 6.98 15.98
N LEU A 65 -13.77 5.99 15.07
CA LEU A 65 -15.03 5.42 14.60
C LEU A 65 -15.79 4.68 15.70
N GLU A 66 -15.07 4.05 16.63
CA GLU A 66 -15.69 3.37 17.77
C GLU A 66 -16.21 4.36 18.83
N GLU A 67 -15.48 5.45 19.10
CA GLU A 67 -15.97 6.54 19.96
C GLU A 67 -17.18 7.25 19.35
N LEU A 68 -17.11 7.62 18.06
CA LEU A 68 -18.25 8.24 17.35
C LEU A 68 -19.48 7.32 17.33
N ASN A 69 -19.30 6.01 17.14
CA ASN A 69 -20.43 5.07 17.21
C ASN A 69 -21.04 4.97 18.60
N LYS A 70 -20.23 5.06 19.67
CA LYS A 70 -20.74 5.08 21.04
C LYS A 70 -21.54 6.34 21.31
N GLU A 71 -21.06 7.50 20.86
CA GLU A 71 -21.74 8.78 21.05
C GLU A 71 -23.03 8.86 20.23
N VAL A 72 -23.03 8.39 18.98
CA VAL A 72 -24.25 8.28 18.17
C VAL A 72 -25.25 7.32 18.82
N ARG A 73 -24.80 6.21 19.42
CA ARG A 73 -25.69 5.30 20.14
C ARG A 73 -26.28 5.92 21.40
N SER A 74 -25.51 6.67 22.18
CA SER A 74 -26.02 7.36 23.37
C SER A 74 -27.00 8.46 23.00
N LEU A 75 -26.72 9.24 21.95
CA LEU A 75 -27.66 10.24 21.44
C LEU A 75 -28.93 9.61 20.88
N LYS A 76 -28.82 8.48 20.19
CA LYS A 76 -29.97 7.74 19.67
C LYS A 76 -30.79 7.12 20.80
N GLN A 77 -30.14 6.65 21.87
CA GLN A 77 -30.79 6.13 23.06
C GLN A 77 -31.49 7.26 23.82
N GLU A 78 -30.84 8.40 24.00
CA GLU A 78 -31.42 9.58 24.65
C GLU A 78 -32.54 10.20 23.81
N ALA A 79 -32.41 10.23 22.48
CA ALA A 79 -33.48 10.62 21.57
C ALA A 79 -34.66 9.63 21.57
N THR A 80 -34.41 8.32 21.73
CA THR A 80 -35.50 7.34 21.92
C THR A 80 -36.15 7.39 23.30
N LEU A 81 -35.45 7.93 24.31
CA LEU A 81 -36.00 8.12 25.66
C LEU A 81 -36.73 9.48 25.79
N ALA A 82 -36.28 10.51 25.07
CA ALA A 82 -36.91 11.83 25.01
C ALA A 82 -38.06 11.91 23.99
N SER A 83 -38.04 11.08 22.93
CA SER A 83 -39.15 10.94 21.99
C SER A 83 -40.12 9.86 22.48
N GLY A 84 -41.01 10.27 23.37
CA GLY A 84 -42.23 9.52 23.67
C GLY A 84 -43.00 9.23 22.38
N ASN A 85 -43.23 7.94 22.15
CA ASN A 85 -44.12 7.32 21.16
C ASN A 85 -45.20 8.22 20.54
N PRO A 86 -45.39 8.14 19.21
CA PRO A 86 -46.71 7.69 18.75
C PRO A 86 -46.63 6.60 17.67
N SER A 87 -47.29 5.49 17.98
CA SER A 87 -48.20 4.70 17.14
C SER A 87 -48.15 4.90 15.60
N LYS A 88 -47.90 3.77 14.91
CA LYS A 88 -48.42 3.32 13.59
C LYS A 88 -49.24 4.33 12.77
N PRO A 89 -49.04 4.30 11.44
CA PRO A 89 -50.18 3.96 10.60
C PRO A 89 -49.87 2.87 9.57
N SER A 90 -50.92 2.12 9.30
CA SER A 90 -51.17 1.19 8.21
C SER A 90 -50.52 1.55 6.87
N ASP A 91 -49.97 0.55 6.18
CA ASP A 91 -50.14 0.50 4.75
C ASP A 91 -50.42 -0.91 4.22
N SER A 92 -51.24 -0.96 3.16
CA SER A 92 -51.68 -2.11 2.38
C SER A 92 -52.86 -2.97 2.89
N LYS A 93 -54.04 -2.34 2.88
CA LYS A 93 -55.19 -3.00 2.23
C LYS A 93 -54.84 -3.24 0.75
N ILE A 94 -54.30 -4.41 0.39
CA ILE A 94 -54.46 -4.97 -0.97
C ILE A 94 -54.56 -6.50 -0.86
N LYS A 95 -55.80 -7.00 -0.73
CA LYS A 95 -56.34 -8.11 -1.54
C LYS A 95 -57.77 -8.41 -1.07
N ALA A 96 -58.70 -7.63 -1.63
CA ALA A 96 -59.99 -8.17 -2.02
C ALA A 96 -59.81 -8.65 -3.47
N ALA A 97 -59.99 -9.96 -3.71
CA ALA A 97 -60.38 -10.59 -4.96
C ALA A 97 -60.60 -12.08 -4.67
#